data_AF-A0A7W4CMG6-F1
#
_entry.id   AF-A0A7W4CMG6-F1
#
_cell.length_a   1.000
_cell.length_b   1.000
_cell.length_c   1.000
_cell.angle_alpha   90.00
_cell.angle_beta   90.00
_cell.angle_gamma   90.00
#
_symmetry.space_group_name_H-M   'P 1'
#
loop_
_entity.id
_entity.type
_entity.pdbx_description
1 polymer ?
#
loop_
_entity_poly.entity_id
_entity_poly.type
_entity_poly.pdbx_seq_one_letter_code
_entity_poly.pdbx_strand_id
1 'polypeptide(L)' 'MYDRTPPKIQAIAELTADMVETLSEHFKTYQADGVVMIEVTSRGLWLQHPATGTRQFLGLARLPNKLRH' A
#
# COMPACT_ATOMS: atom_id res chain seq x y z
N MET A 1 -30.36 -6.29 10.39
CA MET A 1 -29.57 -5.69 11.49
C MET A 1 -28.22 -5.29 10.92
N TYR A 2 -27.82 -4.03 11.01
CA TYR A 2 -26.45 -3.65 10.65
C TYR A 2 -25.52 -4.10 11.78
N ASP A 3 -24.48 -4.84 11.42
CA ASP A 3 -23.41 -5.19 12.34
C ASP A 3 -22.78 -3.88 12.88
N ARG A 4 -22.84 -3.69 14.21
CA ARG A 4 -22.30 -2.50 14.90
C ARG A 4 -20.84 -2.71 15.33
N THR A 5 -20.23 -3.84 14.96
CA THR A 5 -18.84 -4.10 15.30
C THR A 5 -17.95 -3.10 14.56
N PRO A 6 -17.07 -2.36 15.26
CA PRO A 6 -16.15 -1.46 14.59
C PRO A 6 -15.23 -2.24 13.64
N PRO A 7 -14.90 -1.70 12.46
CA PRO A 7 -14.07 -2.40 11.49
C PRO A 7 -12.70 -2.73 12.09
N LYS A 8 -12.26 -3.97 11.94
CA LYS A 8 -10.94 -4.41 12.38
C LYS A 8 -9.88 -3.87 11.42
N ILE A 9 -8.97 -3.04 11.92
CA ILE A 9 -7.80 -2.58 11.18
C ILE A 9 -6.89 -3.79 10.90
N GLN A 10 -6.60 -4.06 9.62
CA GLN A 10 -5.73 -5.16 9.20
C GLN A 10 -4.26 -4.74 9.09
N ALA A 11 -4.00 -3.52 8.62
CA ALA A 11 -2.67 -2.94 8.49
C ALA A 11 -2.76 -1.40 8.44
N ILE A 12 -1.67 -0.72 8.79
CA ILE A 12 -1.51 0.72 8.61
C ILE A 12 -0.10 0.94 8.05
N ALA A 13 0.04 1.80 7.05
CA ALA A 13 1.32 2.20 6.47
C ALA A 13 1.39 3.73 6.42
N GLU A 14 2.56 4.29 6.73
CA GLU A 14 2.84 5.71 6.58
C GLU A 14 3.55 5.95 5.24
N LEU A 15 3.07 6.92 4.45
CA LEU A 15 3.70 7.33 3.20
C LEU A 15 4.31 8.72 3.36
N THR A 16 5.53 8.90 2.87
CA THR A 16 6.14 10.22 2.71
C THR A 16 5.63 10.90 1.42
N ALA A 17 5.88 12.19 1.27
CA ALA A 17 5.39 12.95 0.11
C ALA A 17 5.94 12.39 -1.22
N ASP A 18 7.22 12.06 -1.28
CA ASP A 18 7.89 11.45 -2.43
C ASP A 18 7.29 10.09 -2.82
N MET A 19 6.83 9.30 -1.84
CA MET A 19 6.13 8.04 -2.12
C MET A 19 4.77 8.29 -2.79
N VAL A 20 4.06 9.34 -2.39
CA VAL A 20 2.78 9.71 -3.00
C VAL A 20 2.99 10.23 -4.43
N GLU A 21 4.02 11.03 -4.65
CA GLU A 21 4.43 11.50 -5.98
C GLU A 21 4.76 10.31 -6.89
N THR A 22 5.61 9.39 -6.42
CA THR A 22 5.97 8.15 -7.14
C THR A 22 4.73 7.31 -7.47
N LEU A 23 3.81 7.14 -6.52
CA LEU A 23 2.56 6.42 -6.76
C LEU A 23 1.71 7.11 -7.83
N SER A 24 1.62 8.44 -7.80
CA SER A 24 0.86 9.23 -8.77
C SER A 24 1.43 9.10 -10.18
N GLU A 25 2.75 9.20 -10.32
CA GLU A 25 3.46 9.06 -11.60
C GLU A 25 3.24 7.69 -12.23
N HIS A 26 3.21 6.63 -11.42
CA HIS A 26 3.09 5.25 -11.90
C HIS A 26 1.67 4.68 -11.83
N PHE A 27 0.68 5.43 -11.34
CA PHE A 27 -0.67 4.93 -11.07
C PHE A 27 -1.29 4.25 -12.29
N LYS A 28 -1.23 4.90 -13.46
CA LYS A 28 -1.82 4.39 -14.71
C LYS A 28 -1.25 3.03 -15.14
N THR A 29 0.02 2.77 -14.83
CA THR A 29 0.72 1.53 -15.19
C THR A 29 0.36 0.38 -14.25
N TYR A 30 0.23 0.67 -12.96
CA TYR A 30 0.05 -0.36 -11.93
C TYR A 30 -1.42 -0.54 -11.51
N GLN A 31 -2.33 0.32 -11.96
CA GLN A 31 -3.75 0.18 -11.65
C GLN A 31 -4.41 -0.95 -12.44
N ALA A 32 -5.30 -1.68 -11.77
CA ALA A 32 -6.33 -2.50 -12.37
C ALA A 32 -7.69 -1.92 -11.95
N ASP A 33 -8.53 -1.58 -12.93
CA ASP A 33 -9.88 -1.04 -12.70
C ASP A 33 -9.94 0.16 -11.74
N GLY A 34 -8.98 1.08 -11.87
CA GLY A 34 -8.88 2.29 -11.06
C GLY A 34 -8.28 2.06 -9.66
N VAL A 35 -7.74 0.88 -9.38
CA VAL A 35 -7.18 0.53 -8.07
C VAL A 35 -5.74 0.04 -8.21
N VAL A 36 -4.85 0.55 -7.37
CA VAL A 36 -3.47 0.07 -7.25
C VAL A 36 -3.36 -0.81 -6.02
N MET A 37 -2.81 -2.01 -6.19
CA MET A 37 -2.49 -2.90 -5.08
C MET A 37 -1.10 -2.57 -4.53
N ILE A 38 -1.03 -2.33 -3.21
CA ILE A 38 0.23 -2.07 -2.50
C ILE A 38 0.50 -3.25 -1.56
N GLU A 39 1.59 -3.96 -1.81
CA GLU A 39 2.06 -5.01 -0.90
C GLU A 39 2.84 -4.37 0.25
N VAL A 40 2.41 -4.63 1.48
CA VAL A 40 3.10 -4.22 2.71
C VAL A 40 3.96 -5.39 3.18
N THR A 41 5.28 -5.19 3.25
CA THR A 41 6.24 -6.23 3.69
C THR A 41 7.16 -5.72 4.79
N SER A 42 7.90 -6.63 5.44
CA SER A 42 8.97 -6.27 6.38
C SER A 42 10.12 -5.49 5.74
N ARG A 43 10.15 -5.36 4.41
CA ARG A 43 11.19 -4.67 3.63
C ARG A 43 10.67 -3.43 2.90
N GLY A 44 9.44 -2.98 3.17
CA GLY A 44 8.85 -1.77 2.59
C GLY A 44 7.55 -2.03 1.81
N LEU A 45 7.12 -1.01 1.07
CA LEU A 45 5.93 -1.03 0.21
C LEU A 45 6.31 -1.28 -1.24
N TRP A 46 5.49 -2.07 -1.91
CA TRP A 46 5.71 -2.45 -3.31
C TRP A 46 4.43 -2.27 -4.12
N LEU A 47 4.55 -1.71 -5.32
CA LEU A 47 3.50 -1.72 -6.33
C LEU A 47 3.61 -3.02 -7.11
N GLN A 48 2.52 -3.77 -7.21
CA GLN A 48 2.49 -4.99 -8.00
C GLN A 48 1.79 -4.73 -9.33
N HIS A 49 2.47 -5.02 -10.44
CA HIS A 49 1.88 -4.88 -11.76
C HIS A 49 0.81 -5.97 -11.98
N PRO A 50 -0.42 -5.62 -12.38
CA PRO A 50 -1.53 -6.57 -12.41
C PRO A 50 -1.36 -7.66 -13.48
N ALA A 51 -0.79 -7.34 -14.65
CA ALA A 51 -0.63 -8.31 -15.74
C ALA A 51 0.63 -9.20 -15.65
N THR A 52 1.76 -8.64 -15.21
CA THR A 52 3.07 -9.34 -15.23
C THR A 52 3.49 -9.86 -13.86
N GLY A 53 2.86 -9.38 -12.77
CA GLY A 53 3.26 -9.68 -11.40
C GLY A 53 4.60 -9.05 -10.97
N THR A 54 5.21 -8.22 -11.81
CA THR A 54 6.46 -7.52 -11.47
C THR A 54 6.22 -6.50 -10.36
N ARG A 55 7.26 -6.25 -9.57
CA ARG A 55 7.18 -5.37 -8.39
C ARG A 55 8.04 -4.13 -8.60
N GLN A 56 7.46 -2.96 -8.32
CA GLN A 56 8.19 -1.71 -8.20
C GLN A 56 8.28 -1.31 -6.73
N PHE A 57 9.47 -0.98 -6.27
CA PHE A 57 9.66 -0.47 -4.92
C PHE A 57 9.04 0.92 -4.81
N LEU A 58 8.12 1.09 -3.86
CA LEU A 58 7.46 2.37 -3.60
C LEU A 58 8.18 3.16 -2.50
N GLY A 59 8.76 2.47 -1.51
CA GLY A 59 9.49 3.11 -0.42
C GLY A 59 9.55 2.26 0.85
N LEU A 60 10.43 2.63 1.76
CA LEU A 60 10.49 2.06 3.10
C LEU A 60 9.33 2.65 3.91
N ALA A 61 8.16 1.98 3.90
CA ALA A 61 7.11 2.34 4.85
C ALA A 61 7.66 2.25 6.27
N ARG A 62 7.47 3.32 7.03
CA ARG A 62 7.50 3.21 8.49
C ARG A 62 6.24 2.45 8.88
N LEU A 63 6.41 1.28 9.50
CA LEU A 63 5.32 0.67 10.23
C LEU A 63 4.95 1.65 11.36
N PRO A 64 3.68 2.02 11.52
CA PRO A 64 3.29 2.94 12.57
C PRO A 64 3.73 2.38 13.91
N ASN A 65 4.33 3.25 14.71
CA ASN A 65 5.07 2.90 15.94
C ASN A 65 4.23 2.06 16.95
N LYS A 66 2.91 1.97 16.76
CA LYS A 66 1.96 1.23 17.61
C LYS A 66 1.84 -0.28 17.31
N LEU A 67 2.53 -0.82 16.30
CA LEU A 67 2.54 -2.26 15.98
C LEU A 67 3.86 -2.96 16.32
N ARG A 68 4.67 -2.38 17.22
CA ARG A 68 5.77 -3.10 17.86
C ARG A 68 5.21 -3.92 19.02
N HIS A 69 4.96 -5.20 18.79
CA HIS A 69 4.80 -6.20 19.85
C HIS A 69 6.12 -6.40 20.60
#